data_AF-A0ABD3XQ13-F1
#
_entry.id   AF-A0ABD3XQ13-F1
#
_cell.length_a   1.000
_cell.length_b   1.000
_cell.length_c   1.000
_cell.angle_alpha   90.00
_cell.angle_beta   90.00
_cell.angle_gamma   90.00
#
_symmetry.space_group_name_H-M   'P 1'
#
loop_
_entity.id
_entity.type
_entity.pdbx_description
1 polymer ?
#
loop_
_entity_poly.entity_id
_entity_poly.type
_entity_poly.pdbx_seq_one_letter_code
_entity_poly.pdbx_strand_id
1 'polypeptide(L)'
;RNIDSEEETCLSTSTQNMPEECQKPKQERALPPRKKYHAFFSYASPDIQWVKEIVKKLETDHGFICCEYDRDNTPGTPLIQFADDSIRHAYKTVLVMTKNAFQSEFVIHEIEMAINHGFIKKRKCIVPVLVEDCDIPDYLKVFNYLDARDNSKSSIWWPKLLMELDNEGEQVICMFCIYIYIYIYIYIYIYIYIYIYIYIYIYIYISHERDMCMLF
;
A
#
# COMPACT_ATOMS: atom_id res chain seq x y z
N ARG A 1 -30.13 -56.26 23.05
CA ARG A 1 -31.57 -56.17 23.40
C ARG A 1 -31.64 -54.96 24.33
N ASN A 2 -32.03 -53.74 23.93
CA ASN A 2 -33.38 -53.31 23.46
C ASN A 2 -34.44 -53.90 24.43
N ILE A 3 -35.34 -53.21 25.15
CA ILE A 3 -36.10 -51.94 24.97
C ILE A 3 -36.47 -51.40 26.39
N ASP A 4 -36.85 -50.14 26.73
CA ASP A 4 -36.52 -48.72 26.37
C ASP A 4 -37.32 -47.79 27.38
N SER A 5 -37.23 -46.44 27.31
CA SER A 5 -38.06 -45.40 28.03
C SER A 5 -37.87 -45.24 29.57
N GLU A 6 -38.10 -44.09 30.24
CA GLU A 6 -39.00 -42.93 30.01
C GLU A 6 -38.36 -41.53 30.29
N GLU A 7 -39.11 -40.47 29.98
CA GLU A 7 -38.76 -39.04 30.16
C GLU A 7 -38.95 -38.57 31.61
N GLU A 8 -38.14 -37.60 32.05
CA GLU A 8 -38.62 -36.61 33.04
C GLU A 8 -38.05 -35.21 32.76
N THR A 9 -38.94 -34.23 32.72
CA THR A 9 -38.64 -32.83 32.38
C THR A 9 -38.50 -32.00 33.65
N CYS A 10 -37.46 -31.17 33.75
CA CYS A 10 -37.41 -30.06 34.70
C CYS A 10 -36.88 -28.78 34.03
N LEU A 11 -37.63 -27.69 34.21
CA LEU A 11 -37.50 -26.42 33.49
C LEU A 11 -36.84 -25.35 34.37
N SER A 12 -36.11 -24.42 33.74
CA SER A 12 -35.54 -23.17 34.31
C SER A 12 -34.35 -23.38 35.28
N THR A 13 -33.34 -22.51 35.32
CA THR A 13 -33.43 -21.04 35.23
C THR A 13 -32.19 -20.36 34.62
N SER A 14 -32.41 -19.15 34.10
CA SER A 14 -31.44 -18.05 33.93
C SER A 14 -30.19 -18.30 33.06
N THR A 15 -30.39 -18.04 31.77
CA THR A 15 -29.39 -17.42 30.89
C THR A 15 -28.75 -16.19 31.56
N GLN A 16 -27.41 -16.10 31.54
CA GLN A 16 -26.71 -14.82 31.64
C GLN A 16 -25.81 -14.67 30.40
N ASN A 17 -26.37 -14.06 29.35
CA ASN A 17 -25.59 -13.66 28.20
C ASN A 17 -24.60 -12.57 28.62
N MET A 18 -23.31 -12.81 28.40
CA MET A 18 -22.32 -11.74 28.40
C MET A 18 -22.68 -10.76 27.28
N PRO A 19 -22.50 -9.44 27.47
CA PRO A 19 -22.86 -8.47 26.45
C PRO A 19 -21.98 -8.67 25.21
N GLU A 20 -22.61 -8.86 24.05
CA GLU A 20 -21.93 -8.80 22.76
C GLU A 20 -21.36 -7.39 22.60
N GLU A 21 -20.03 -7.27 22.74
CA GLU A 21 -19.34 -6.03 22.47
C GLU A 21 -19.52 -5.69 20.99
N CYS A 22 -20.06 -4.50 20.72
CA CYS A 22 -20.55 -4.11 19.40
C CYS A 22 -19.35 -3.94 18.43
N GLN A 23 -18.94 -5.05 17.80
CA GLN A 23 -17.87 -5.08 16.83
C GLN A 23 -18.23 -4.17 15.65
N LYS A 24 -17.62 -2.98 15.62
CA LYS A 24 -17.69 -2.09 14.47
C LYS A 24 -17.21 -2.87 13.24
N PRO A 25 -17.89 -2.78 12.08
CA PRO A 25 -17.49 -3.52 10.90
C PRO A 25 -16.03 -3.17 10.57
N LYS A 26 -15.20 -4.22 10.46
CA LYS A 26 -13.76 -4.10 10.23
C LYS A 26 -13.54 -3.32 8.93
N GLN A 27 -13.00 -2.11 9.03
CA GLN A 27 -12.85 -1.20 7.89
C GLN A 27 -11.72 -1.70 7.00
N GLU A 28 -12.02 -2.65 6.10
CA GLU A 28 -11.03 -3.32 5.27
C GLU A 28 -10.46 -2.36 4.22
N ARG A 29 -9.15 -2.12 4.28
CA ARG A 29 -8.44 -1.24 3.37
C ARG A 29 -8.05 -1.98 2.09
N ALA A 30 -8.36 -1.39 0.94
CA ALA A 30 -7.98 -1.97 -0.35
C ALA A 30 -6.46 -2.03 -0.50
N LEU A 31 -5.94 -3.16 -0.96
CA LEU A 31 -4.52 -3.33 -1.27
C LEU A 31 -4.20 -2.78 -2.68
N PRO A 32 -3.01 -2.17 -2.87
CA PRO A 32 -2.53 -1.81 -4.20
C PRO A 32 -2.42 -3.03 -5.12
N PRO A 33 -2.57 -2.85 -6.46
CA PRO A 33 -2.51 -3.95 -7.41
C PRO A 33 -1.25 -4.81 -7.26
N ARG A 34 -1.44 -6.14 -7.16
CA ARG A 34 -0.38 -7.16 -7.05
C ARG A 34 0.43 -7.07 -5.74
N LYS A 35 -0.10 -6.42 -4.69
CA LYS A 35 0.46 -6.44 -3.33
C LYS A 35 -0.32 -7.41 -2.44
N LYS A 36 0.38 -7.97 -1.45
CA LYS A 36 -0.17 -8.80 -0.36
C LYS A 36 -0.26 -8.01 0.95
N TYR A 37 0.61 -7.03 1.12
CA TYR A 37 0.74 -6.23 2.34
C TYR A 37 0.81 -4.74 1.98
N HIS A 38 0.31 -3.90 2.88
CA HIS A 38 0.52 -2.46 2.82
C HIS A 38 1.94 -2.11 3.28
N ALA A 39 2.38 -2.72 4.38
CA ALA A 39 3.68 -2.50 4.99
C ALA A 39 4.38 -3.83 5.31
N PHE A 40 5.68 -3.93 5.06
CA PHE A 40 6.58 -4.91 5.69
C PHE A 40 7.42 -4.20 6.74
N PHE A 41 7.57 -4.78 7.93
CA PHE A 41 8.38 -4.23 9.02
C PHE A 41 9.76 -4.90 9.04
N SER A 42 10.81 -4.10 8.86
CA SER A 42 12.20 -4.48 9.04
C SER A 42 12.69 -3.97 10.40
N TYR A 43 13.08 -4.89 11.29
CA TYR A 43 13.40 -4.63 12.70
C TYR A 43 14.34 -5.71 13.26
N ALA A 44 15.12 -5.39 14.28
CA ALA A 44 15.91 -6.41 14.99
C ALA A 44 15.06 -7.12 16.04
N SER A 45 15.32 -8.41 16.30
CA SER A 45 14.52 -9.25 17.20
C SER A 45 14.20 -8.64 18.59
N PRO A 46 15.09 -7.87 19.26
CA PRO A 46 14.76 -7.20 20.53
C PRO A 46 13.62 -6.16 20.42
N ASP A 47 13.43 -5.56 19.24
CA ASP A 47 12.48 -4.47 19.00
C ASP A 47 11.05 -4.97 18.74
N ILE A 48 10.84 -6.28 18.76
CA ILE A 48 9.60 -6.95 18.35
C ILE A 48 8.35 -6.52 19.13
N GLN A 49 8.50 -6.18 20.42
CA GLN A 49 7.36 -5.78 21.24
C GLN A 49 6.76 -4.47 20.73
N TRP A 50 7.62 -3.50 20.39
CA TRP A 50 7.19 -2.24 19.77
C TRP A 50 6.52 -2.51 18.41
N VAL A 51 7.10 -3.37 17.57
CA VAL A 51 6.52 -3.72 16.26
C VAL A 51 5.14 -4.36 16.41
N LYS A 52 4.96 -5.32 17.33
CA LYS A 52 3.66 -5.98 17.56
C LYS A 52 2.60 -5.00 18.04
N GLU A 53 2.94 -4.00 18.85
CA GLU A 53 2.02 -2.93 19.27
C GLU A 53 1.60 -2.04 18.09
N ILE A 54 2.56 -1.61 17.27
CA ILE A 54 2.31 -0.78 16.08
C ILE A 54 1.49 -1.53 15.02
N VAL A 55 1.89 -2.76 14.68
CA VAL A 55 1.18 -3.63 13.73
C VAL A 55 -0.25 -3.88 14.19
N LYS A 56 -0.45 -4.28 15.45
CA LYS A 56 -1.80 -4.49 16.02
C LYS A 56 -2.67 -3.25 15.86
N LYS A 57 -2.13 -2.06 16.13
CA LYS A 57 -2.87 -0.79 16.01
C LYS A 57 -3.19 -0.44 14.55
N LEU A 58 -2.27 -0.67 13.61
CA LEU A 58 -2.51 -0.49 12.17
C LEU A 58 -3.59 -1.45 11.64
N GLU A 59 -3.54 -2.72 12.02
CA GLU A 59 -4.45 -3.76 11.54
C GLU A 59 -5.85 -3.70 12.20
N THR A 60 -5.93 -3.25 13.47
CA THR A 60 -7.20 -3.16 14.22
C THR A 60 -7.93 -1.84 13.96
N ASP A 61 -7.25 -0.70 14.08
CA ASP A 61 -7.90 0.61 14.09
C ASP A 61 -8.01 1.23 12.69
N HIS A 62 -7.16 0.83 11.74
CA HIS A 62 -6.98 1.49 10.43
C HIS A 62 -7.08 0.52 9.23
N GLY A 63 -7.33 -0.77 9.48
CA GLY A 63 -7.59 -1.76 8.44
C GLY A 63 -6.40 -2.14 7.55
N PHE A 64 -5.18 -1.78 7.94
CA PHE A 64 -3.98 -2.21 7.21
C PHE A 64 -3.80 -3.73 7.28
N ILE A 65 -2.93 -4.22 6.40
CA ILE A 65 -2.46 -5.60 6.36
C ILE A 65 -0.93 -5.50 6.35
N CYS A 66 -0.29 -5.90 7.44
CA CYS A 66 1.16 -5.79 7.59
C CYS A 66 1.82 -7.16 7.38
N CYS A 67 3.11 -7.16 7.03
CA CYS A 67 3.97 -8.33 7.11
C CYS A 67 4.94 -8.13 8.28
N GLU A 68 4.93 -9.06 9.24
CA GLU A 68 5.88 -9.12 10.35
C GLU A 68 6.51 -10.52 10.43
N TYR A 69 7.78 -10.58 10.83
CA TYR A 69 8.59 -11.78 10.64
C TYR A 69 8.08 -12.99 11.45
N ASP A 70 7.75 -12.83 12.73
CA ASP A 70 7.40 -13.95 13.62
C ASP A 70 6.12 -14.66 13.19
N ARG A 71 5.15 -13.90 12.67
CA ARG A 71 3.83 -14.38 12.27
C ARG A 71 3.79 -14.90 10.84
N ASP A 72 4.42 -14.18 9.92
CA ASP A 72 4.20 -14.38 8.49
C ASP A 72 5.31 -15.24 7.83
N ASN A 73 6.39 -15.59 8.56
CA ASN A 73 7.40 -16.51 8.05
C ASN A 73 6.84 -17.93 7.80
N THR A 74 7.41 -18.61 6.81
CA THR A 74 7.11 -20.01 6.52
C THR A 74 8.33 -20.88 6.87
N PRO A 75 8.22 -21.82 7.84
CA PRO A 75 9.33 -22.67 8.25
C PRO A 75 10.01 -23.38 7.08
N GLY A 76 11.34 -23.33 7.06
CA GLY A 76 12.16 -23.86 5.95
C GLY A 76 12.45 -22.86 4.82
N THR A 77 11.80 -21.69 4.81
CA THR A 77 12.16 -20.58 3.89
C THR A 77 13.44 -19.89 4.38
N PRO A 78 14.45 -19.68 3.53
CA PRO A 78 15.62 -18.87 3.90
C PRO A 78 15.21 -17.44 4.28
N LEU A 79 15.77 -16.90 5.37
CA LEU A 79 15.47 -15.54 5.87
C LEU A 79 15.58 -14.48 4.75
N ILE A 80 16.63 -14.59 3.95
CA ILE A 80 16.93 -13.73 2.80
C ILE A 80 15.84 -13.75 1.72
N GLN A 81 15.20 -14.91 1.51
CA GLN A 81 14.13 -15.09 0.54
C GLN A 81 12.81 -14.54 1.11
N PHE A 82 12.54 -14.78 2.39
CA PHE A 82 11.38 -14.19 3.06
C PHE A 82 11.42 -12.65 3.03
N ALA A 83 12.60 -12.06 3.24
CA ALA A 83 12.84 -10.62 3.09
C ALA A 83 12.58 -10.14 1.65
N ASP A 84 13.13 -10.81 0.62
CA ASP A 84 12.91 -10.45 -0.79
C ASP A 84 11.42 -10.50 -1.15
N ASP A 85 10.74 -11.59 -0.79
CA ASP A 85 9.31 -11.75 -1.04
C ASP A 85 8.48 -10.71 -0.28
N SER A 86 8.81 -10.41 0.97
CA SER A 86 8.10 -9.40 1.78
C SER A 86 8.26 -8.00 1.19
N ILE A 87 9.49 -7.59 0.85
CA ILE A 87 9.78 -6.28 0.24
C ILE A 87 9.09 -6.16 -1.14
N ARG A 88 9.05 -7.24 -1.94
CA ARG A 88 8.38 -7.23 -3.25
C ARG A 88 6.86 -7.16 -3.15
N HIS A 89 6.27 -7.87 -2.19
CA HIS A 89 4.81 -7.98 -2.05
C HIS A 89 4.19 -6.95 -1.09
N ALA A 90 4.98 -6.21 -0.32
CA ALA A 90 4.52 -5.06 0.46
C ALA A 90 4.50 -3.77 -0.38
N TYR A 91 3.57 -2.85 -0.11
CA TYR A 91 3.58 -1.55 -0.78
C TYR A 91 4.75 -0.67 -0.28
N LYS A 92 4.95 -0.62 1.04
CA LYS A 92 6.03 0.07 1.74
C LYS A 92 6.85 -0.91 2.61
N THR A 93 8.09 -0.53 2.90
CA THR A 93 8.94 -1.14 3.94
C THR A 93 9.12 -0.11 5.06
N VAL A 94 8.61 -0.41 6.25
CA VAL A 94 8.85 0.36 7.46
C VAL A 94 10.17 -0.11 8.05
N LEU A 95 11.15 0.79 8.15
CA LEU A 95 12.42 0.52 8.81
C LEU A 95 12.35 1.02 10.26
N VAL A 96 12.45 0.10 11.20
CA VAL A 96 12.50 0.39 12.64
C VAL A 96 13.96 0.69 13.00
N MET A 97 14.28 1.97 13.17
CA MET A 97 15.65 2.42 13.47
C MET A 97 15.88 2.46 14.98
N THR A 98 16.72 1.54 15.42
CA THR A 98 17.23 1.34 16.79
C THR A 98 18.74 1.06 16.72
N LYS A 99 19.41 0.95 17.87
CA LYS A 99 20.79 0.45 17.95
C LYS A 99 20.86 -1.02 17.52
N ASN A 100 19.85 -1.81 17.92
CA ASN A 100 19.75 -3.24 17.59
C ASN A 100 19.62 -3.46 16.07
N ALA A 101 18.80 -2.63 15.40
CA ALA A 101 18.63 -2.64 13.95
C ALA A 101 19.94 -2.43 13.20
N PHE A 102 20.75 -1.46 13.62
CA PHE A 102 22.04 -1.15 12.98
C PHE A 102 23.19 -2.08 13.40
N GLN A 103 22.96 -2.99 14.35
CA GLN A 103 23.87 -4.09 14.70
C GLN A 103 23.49 -5.44 14.05
N SER A 104 22.31 -5.53 13.44
CA SER A 104 21.81 -6.76 12.82
C SER A 104 22.14 -6.83 11.33
N GLU A 105 23.04 -7.73 10.94
CA GLU A 105 23.40 -7.96 9.53
C GLU A 105 22.18 -8.26 8.64
N PHE A 106 21.17 -8.95 9.18
CA PHE A 106 19.91 -9.21 8.48
C PHE A 106 19.14 -7.92 8.19
N VAL A 107 19.01 -7.02 9.17
CA VAL A 107 18.31 -5.74 8.99
C VAL A 107 19.08 -4.82 8.06
N ILE A 108 20.41 -4.77 8.18
CA ILE A 108 21.27 -4.03 7.23
C ILE A 108 21.02 -4.51 5.79
N HIS A 109 20.96 -5.82 5.56
CA HIS A 109 20.68 -6.34 4.23
C HIS A 109 19.24 -6.06 3.76
N GLU A 110 18.24 -6.18 4.62
CA GLU A 110 16.86 -5.79 4.30
C GLU A 110 16.74 -4.32 3.89
N ILE A 111 17.50 -3.42 4.54
CA ILE A 111 17.58 -2.00 4.17
C ILE A 111 18.14 -1.84 2.75
N GLU A 112 19.27 -2.50 2.44
CA GLU A 112 19.88 -2.46 1.11
C GLU A 112 18.92 -2.96 0.03
N MET A 113 18.23 -4.08 0.28
CA MET A 113 17.20 -4.63 -0.62
C MET A 113 16.04 -3.65 -0.81
N ALA A 114 15.56 -3.01 0.25
CA ALA A 114 14.47 -2.05 0.19
C ALA A 114 14.86 -0.76 -0.56
N ILE A 115 16.11 -0.29 -0.41
CA ILE A 115 16.66 0.87 -1.15
C ILE A 115 16.72 0.54 -2.64
N ASN A 116 17.30 -0.61 -2.98
CA ASN A 116 17.39 -1.08 -4.37
C ASN A 116 16.01 -1.29 -4.99
N HIS A 117 15.05 -1.86 -4.24
CA HIS A 117 13.67 -2.01 -4.70
C HIS A 117 12.98 -0.66 -4.94
N GLY A 118 13.17 0.33 -4.05
CA GLY A 118 12.71 1.70 -4.22
C GLY A 118 13.26 2.36 -5.48
N PHE A 119 14.56 2.25 -5.70
CA PHE A 119 15.25 2.78 -6.87
C PHE A 119 14.73 2.14 -8.17
N ILE A 120 14.68 0.80 -8.25
CA ILE A 120 14.18 0.05 -9.42
C ILE A 120 12.72 0.40 -9.72
N LYS A 121 11.88 0.57 -8.69
CA LYS A 121 10.46 0.92 -8.83
C LYS A 121 10.20 2.41 -9.01
N LYS A 122 11.22 3.27 -8.93
CA LYS A 122 11.13 4.75 -9.00
C LYS A 122 10.03 5.32 -8.09
N ARG A 123 9.90 4.79 -6.88
CA ARG A 123 8.85 5.16 -5.91
C ARG A 123 9.40 5.18 -4.49
N LYS A 124 8.78 5.94 -3.60
CA LYS A 124 9.09 5.94 -2.16
C LYS A 124 8.64 4.62 -1.53
N CYS A 125 9.52 3.62 -1.52
CA CYS A 125 9.26 2.33 -0.87
C CYS A 125 9.51 2.35 0.64
N ILE A 126 10.48 3.13 1.13
CA ILE A 126 10.94 3.06 2.52
C ILE A 126 10.29 4.14 3.36
N VAL A 127 9.92 3.78 4.59
CA VAL A 127 9.45 4.67 5.65
C VAL A 127 10.36 4.46 6.87
N PRO A 128 11.43 5.26 7.05
CA PRO A 128 12.28 5.14 8.22
C PRO A 128 11.59 5.72 9.46
N VAL A 129 11.61 4.98 10.58
CA VAL A 129 11.01 5.36 11.85
C VAL A 129 12.04 5.24 12.96
N LEU A 130 12.43 6.36 13.55
CA LEU A 130 13.41 6.42 14.65
C LEU A 130 12.70 6.14 15.98
N VAL A 131 13.03 5.01 16.62
CA VAL A 131 12.36 4.53 17.84
C VAL A 131 13.20 4.77 19.10
N GLU A 132 14.53 4.83 18.97
CA GLU A 132 15.44 5.27 20.04
C GLU A 132 16.59 6.12 19.47
N ASP A 133 17.41 6.72 20.35
CA ASP A 133 18.63 7.42 19.93
C ASP A 133 19.70 6.43 19.47
N CYS A 134 20.09 6.45 18.20
CA CYS A 134 21.12 5.59 17.62
C CYS A 134 21.97 6.32 16.56
N ASP A 135 23.16 5.78 16.28
CA ASP A 135 24.07 6.31 15.27
C ASP A 135 23.57 5.92 13.86
N ILE A 136 22.76 6.80 13.26
CA ILE A 136 22.19 6.59 11.92
C ILE A 136 23.33 6.52 10.87
N PRO A 137 23.43 5.44 10.07
CA PRO A 137 24.41 5.34 8.98
C PRO A 137 24.26 6.43 7.92
N ASP A 138 25.36 6.89 7.32
CA ASP A 138 25.36 8.01 6.36
C ASP A 138 24.45 7.78 5.14
N TYR A 139 24.37 6.54 4.65
CA TYR A 139 23.48 6.18 3.53
C TYR A 139 21.99 6.25 3.88
N LEU A 140 21.63 6.32 5.18
CA LEU A 140 20.26 6.58 5.64
C LEU A 140 20.00 8.06 5.94
N LYS A 141 21.03 8.89 6.18
CA LYS A 141 20.86 10.34 6.47
C LYS A 141 20.25 11.14 5.30
N VAL A 142 20.26 10.59 4.09
CA VAL A 142 19.60 11.19 2.91
C VAL A 142 18.08 11.01 2.91
N PHE A 143 17.53 10.17 3.81
CA PHE A 143 16.10 9.95 3.96
C PHE A 143 15.56 10.73 5.18
N ASN A 144 14.43 11.40 5.00
CA ASN A 144 13.64 11.90 6.13
C ASN A 144 13.05 10.72 6.90
N TYR A 145 13.08 10.80 8.23
CA TYR A 145 12.51 9.79 9.13
C TYR A 145 11.37 10.34 9.97
N LEU A 146 10.50 9.43 10.43
CA LEU A 146 9.49 9.73 11.44
C LEU A 146 10.12 9.55 12.82
N ASP A 147 10.07 10.58 13.66
CA ASP A 147 10.59 10.54 15.03
C ASP A 147 9.54 9.98 15.99
N ALA A 148 9.72 8.73 16.41
CA ALA A 148 8.83 7.99 17.30
C ALA A 148 9.44 7.71 18.69
N ARG A 149 10.59 8.30 19.01
CA ARG A 149 11.33 8.14 20.29
C ARG A 149 10.50 8.53 21.53
N ASP A 150 9.57 9.45 21.35
CA ASP A 150 8.75 10.02 22.42
C ASP A 150 7.27 9.66 22.19
N ASN A 151 6.75 8.73 23.02
CA ASN A 151 5.37 8.28 22.93
C ASN A 151 4.35 9.39 23.25
N SER A 152 4.73 10.42 24.02
CA SER A 152 3.86 11.59 24.26
C SER A 152 3.62 12.40 22.98
N LYS A 153 4.54 12.31 22.01
CA LYS A 153 4.45 12.92 20.67
C LYS A 153 3.82 11.99 19.61
N SER A 154 3.17 10.90 20.03
CA SER A 154 2.45 9.99 19.13
C SER A 154 1.42 10.71 18.25
N SER A 155 0.79 11.78 18.73
CA SER A 155 -0.11 12.65 17.94
C SER A 155 0.56 13.33 16.74
N ILE A 156 1.90 13.43 16.69
CA ILE A 156 2.66 14.10 15.63
C ILE A 156 3.15 13.11 14.57
N TRP A 157 3.70 11.96 14.99
CA TRP A 157 4.29 10.99 14.06
C TRP A 157 3.30 9.92 13.60
N TRP A 158 2.30 9.54 14.42
CA TRP A 158 1.30 8.53 14.05
C TRP A 158 0.49 8.93 12.81
N PRO A 159 -0.07 10.14 12.69
CA PRO A 159 -0.82 10.52 11.48
C PRO A 159 0.07 10.57 10.23
N LYS A 160 1.35 10.90 10.38
CA LYS A 160 2.33 10.90 9.28
C LYS A 160 2.66 9.48 8.82
N LEU A 161 2.78 8.52 9.75
CA LEU A 161 2.94 7.11 9.42
C LEU A 161 1.72 6.59 8.64
N LEU A 162 0.51 6.84 9.16
CA LEU A 162 -0.73 6.47 8.47
C LEU A 162 -0.75 7.03 7.04
N MET A 163 -0.51 8.34 6.89
CA MET A 163 -0.50 9.03 5.59
C MET A 163 0.53 8.46 4.63
N GLU A 164 1.75 8.15 5.09
CA GLU A 164 2.82 7.63 4.22
C GLU A 164 2.56 6.16 3.81
N LEU A 165 1.94 5.36 4.67
CA LEU A 165 1.48 4.00 4.34
C LEU A 165 0.24 4.01 3.43
N ASP A 166 -0.59 5.05 3.50
CA ASP A 166 -1.77 5.29 2.64
C ASP A 166 -1.44 5.93 1.28
N ASN A 167 -0.17 6.26 1.04
CA ASN A 167 0.22 7.10 -0.09
C ASN A 167 0.29 6.31 -1.42
N GLU A 168 -0.84 5.73 -1.83
CA GLU A 168 -1.05 5.08 -3.14
C GLU A 168 -1.03 6.09 -4.31
N GLY A 169 -1.20 7.38 -3.99
CA GLY A 169 -1.48 8.46 -4.93
C GLY A 169 -0.47 8.60 -6.06
N GLU A 170 0.83 8.40 -5.83
CA GLU A 170 1.86 8.56 -6.88
C GLU A 170 1.61 7.66 -8.11
N GLN A 171 1.03 6.46 -7.94
CA GLN A 171 0.75 5.56 -9.08
C GLN A 171 -0.63 5.80 -9.70
N VAL A 172 -1.65 6.01 -8.87
CA VAL A 172 -3.03 6.22 -9.32
C VAL A 172 -3.17 7.54 -10.09
N ILE A 173 -2.57 8.62 -9.58
CA ILE A 173 -2.55 9.93 -10.25
C ILE A 173 -1.83 9.81 -11.59
N CYS A 174 -0.67 9.13 -11.65
CA CYS A 174 0.07 8.94 -12.89
C CYS A 174 -0.78 8.19 -13.94
N MET A 175 -1.51 7.15 -13.55
CA MET A 175 -2.38 6.40 -14.46
C MET A 175 -3.55 7.24 -14.99
N PHE A 176 -4.20 8.04 -14.13
CA PHE A 176 -5.25 8.98 -14.57
C PHE A 176 -4.69 10.09 -15.46
N CYS A 177 -3.53 10.67 -15.15
CA CYS A 177 -2.88 11.68 -15.99
C CYS A 177 -2.52 11.12 -17.37
N ILE A 178 -1.99 9.89 -17.46
CA ILE A 178 -1.71 9.22 -18.73
C ILE A 178 -3.00 8.96 -19.51
N TYR A 179 -4.06 8.46 -18.84
CA TYR A 179 -5.36 8.22 -19.48
C TYR A 179 -5.98 9.50 -20.04
N ILE A 180 -6.02 10.58 -19.24
CA ILE A 180 -6.54 11.90 -19.63
C ILE A 180 -5.72 12.46 -20.79
N TYR A 181 -4.38 12.36 -20.74
CA TYR A 181 -3.50 12.78 -21.84
C TYR A 181 -3.79 12.02 -23.14
N ILE A 182 -3.90 10.70 -23.09
CA ILE A 182 -4.23 9.86 -24.26
C ILE A 182 -5.62 10.22 -24.80
N TYR A 183 -6.61 10.41 -23.93
CA TYR A 183 -7.97 10.80 -24.32
C TYR A 183 -8.00 12.15 -25.04
N ILE A 184 -7.35 13.17 -24.46
CA ILE A 184 -7.25 14.51 -25.06
C ILE A 184 -6.51 14.45 -26.40
N TYR A 185 -5.41 13.70 -26.48
CA TYR A 185 -4.65 13.52 -27.72
C TYR A 185 -5.50 12.89 -28.84
N ILE A 186 -6.24 11.81 -28.54
CA ILE A 186 -7.14 11.14 -29.50
C ILE A 186 -8.26 12.09 -29.93
N TYR A 187 -8.86 12.83 -29.00
CA TYR A 187 -9.93 13.78 -29.30
C TYR A 187 -9.46 14.90 -30.25
N ILE A 188 -8.30 15.51 -29.97
CA ILE A 188 -7.69 16.54 -30.82
C ILE A 188 -7.37 15.97 -32.21
N TYR A 189 -6.80 14.76 -32.29
CA TYR A 189 -6.47 14.11 -33.56
C TYR A 189 -7.71 13.88 -34.43
N ILE A 190 -8.79 13.35 -33.83
CA ILE A 190 -10.08 13.13 -34.53
C ILE A 190 -10.67 14.47 -35.00
N TYR A 191 -10.65 15.51 -34.16
CA TYR A 191 -11.17 16.83 -34.52
C TYR A 191 -10.41 17.45 -35.70
N ILE A 192 -9.08 17.40 -35.69
CA ILE A 192 -8.23 17.88 -36.79
C ILE A 192 -8.51 17.09 -38.07
N TYR A 193 -8.64 15.76 -37.99
CA TYR A 193 -8.93 14.93 -39.16
C TYR A 193 -10.30 15.26 -39.79
N ILE A 194 -11.35 15.41 -38.96
CA ILE A 194 -12.69 15.82 -39.42
C ILE A 194 -12.64 17.21 -40.05
N TYR A 195 -11.94 18.17 -39.44
CA TYR A 195 -11.79 19.52 -39.97
C TYR A 195 -11.09 19.53 -41.35
N ILE A 196 -9.99 18.79 -41.49
CA ILE A 196 -9.27 18.64 -42.76
C ILE A 196 -10.18 17.98 -43.82
N TYR A 197 -10.92 16.93 -43.46
CA TYR A 197 -11.84 16.25 -44.38
C TYR A 197 -12.95 17.18 -44.89
N ILE A 198 -13.58 17.94 -43.98
CA ILE A 198 -14.61 18.94 -44.34
C ILE A 198 -14.02 20.04 -45.22
N TYR A 199 -12.82 20.54 -44.89
CA TYR A 199 -12.14 21.56 -45.69
C TYR A 199 -11.84 21.07 -47.12
N ILE A 200 -11.31 19.84 -47.27
CA ILE A 200 -11.06 19.22 -48.58
C ILE A 200 -12.37 19.02 -49.34
N TYR A 201 -13.43 18.54 -48.69
CA TYR A 201 -14.74 18.35 -49.31
C TYR A 201 -15.32 19.67 -49.86
N ILE A 202 -15.31 20.73 -49.05
CA ILE A 202 -15.74 22.08 -49.44
C ILE A 202 -14.88 22.61 -50.60
N TYR A 203 -13.56 22.42 -50.54
CA TYR A 203 -12.64 22.84 -51.61
C TYR A 203 -12.94 22.14 -52.94
N ILE A 204 -13.17 20.82 -52.92
CA ILE A 204 -13.55 20.04 -54.11
C ILE A 204 -14.89 20.51 -54.65
N TYR A 205 -15.90 20.72 -53.80
CA TYR A 205 -17.22 21.19 -54.19
C TYR A 205 -17.16 22.56 -54.89
N ILE A 206 -16.46 23.54 -54.30
CA ILE A 206 -16.26 24.89 -54.87
C ILE A 206 -15.40 24.85 -56.15
N SER A 207 -14.49 23.88 -56.30
CA SER A 207 -13.77 23.68 -57.56
C SER A 207 -14.72 23.21 -58.67
N HIS A 208 -15.49 22.14 -58.40
CA HIS A 208 -16.41 21.56 -59.36
C HIS A 208 -17.51 22.55 -59.81
N GLU A 209 -18.01 23.40 -58.90
CA GLU A 209 -19.00 24.42 -59.27
C GLU A 209 -18.42 25.49 -60.20
N ARG A 210 -17.15 25.90 -60.00
CA ARG A 210 -16.44 26.82 -60.88
C ARG A 210 -16.14 26.22 -62.25
N ASP A 211 -15.78 24.95 -62.32
CA ASP A 211 -15.51 24.26 -63.59
C ASP A 211 -16.80 24.12 -64.44
N MET A 212 -17.96 23.91 -63.80
CA MET A 212 -19.26 23.87 -64.49
C MET A 212 -19.71 25.26 -64.97
N CYS A 213 -19.42 26.34 -64.22
CA CYS A 213 -19.76 27.70 -64.62
C CYS A 213 -18.90 28.27 -65.77
N MET A 214 -17.77 27.63 -66.12
CA MET A 214 -16.96 27.99 -67.29
C MET A 214 -17.29 27.17 -68.55
N LEU A 215 -18.29 26.28 -68.48
CA LEU A 215 -18.76 25.45 -69.61
C LEU A 215 -20.10 25.95 -70.19
N PHE A 216 -20.55 27.15 -69.80
CA PHE A 216 -21.70 27.89 -70.32
C PHE A 216 -21.29 29.30 -70.77
#